data_AF-A0A927Z853-F1
#
_entry.id   AF-A0A927Z853-F1
#
_cell.length_a   1.000
_cell.length_b   1.000
_cell.length_c   1.000
_cell.angle_alpha   90.00
_cell.angle_beta   90.00
_cell.angle_gamma   90.00
#
_symmetry.space_group_name_H-M   'P 1'
#
loop_
_entity.id
_entity.type
_entity.pdbx_description
1 polymer ?
#
loop_
_entity_poly.entity_id
_entity_poly.type
_entity_poly.pdbx_seq_one_letter_code
_entity_poly.pdbx_strand_id
1 'polypeptide(L)'
;MNIDDRKKIVARLLSKAKEETQKETDLIRGEQNPTLDFIYEHIRKYVLSKFLLSFDCEETKIRELAKLSLAKTMKIDPEVIHSLDYATPCDHATSESAKKVLLLFAVQKDFGLKPNPEKIAKVEDLHALAKYVHEAEKIR
;
A
#
# COMPACT_ATOMS: atom_id res chain seq x y z
N MET A 1 27.34 11.56 2.49
CA MET A 1 26.42 11.34 1.36
C MET A 1 25.74 12.65 1.04
N ASN A 2 25.80 13.14 -0.20
CA ASN A 2 25.21 14.43 -0.57
C ASN A 2 23.67 14.32 -0.76
N ILE A 3 22.99 15.45 -0.97
CA ILE A 3 21.53 15.48 -1.16
C ILE A 3 21.10 14.71 -2.42
N ASP A 4 21.87 14.78 -3.51
CA ASP A 4 21.52 14.14 -4.79
C ASP A 4 21.59 12.62 -4.73
N ASP A 5 22.56 12.06 -3.99
CA ASP A 5 22.67 10.63 -3.73
C ASP A 5 21.50 10.13 -2.88
N ARG A 6 21.09 10.90 -1.86
CA ARG A 6 19.89 10.62 -1.07
C ARG A 6 18.63 10.62 -1.94
N LYS A 7 18.48 11.62 -2.83
CA LYS A 7 17.37 11.70 -3.79
C LYS A 7 17.31 10.47 -4.69
N LYS A 8 18.43 10.05 -5.27
CA LYS A 8 18.49 8.86 -6.13
C LYS A 8 18.08 7.58 -5.39
N ILE A 9 18.50 7.42 -4.13
CA ILE A 9 18.12 6.26 -3.31
C ILE A 9 16.61 6.26 -3.05
N VAL A 10 16.05 7.39 -2.64
CA VAL A 10 14.60 7.52 -2.38
C VAL A 10 13.79 7.31 -3.66
N ALA A 11 14.19 7.89 -4.79
CA ALA A 11 13.52 7.68 -6.07
C ALA A 11 13.50 6.20 -6.49
N ARG A 12 14.64 5.50 -6.34
CA ARG A 12 14.73 4.07 -6.62
C ARG A 12 13.83 3.25 -5.70
N LEU A 13 13.78 3.60 -4.41
CA LEU A 13 12.92 2.94 -3.43
C LEU A 13 11.44 3.11 -3.81
N LEU A 14 11.01 4.33 -4.15
CA LEU A 14 9.63 4.64 -4.54
C LEU A 14 9.25 3.97 -5.87
N SER A 15 10.15 3.99 -6.87
CA SER A 15 9.93 3.30 -8.16
C SER A 15 9.73 1.80 -7.95
N LYS A 16 10.62 1.17 -7.18
CA LYS A 16 10.52 -0.26 -6.88
C LYS A 16 9.21 -0.58 -6.15
N ALA A 17 8.84 0.21 -5.15
CA ALA A 17 7.57 0.03 -4.45
C ALA A 17 6.37 0.13 -5.40
N LYS A 18 6.38 1.09 -6.33
CA LYS A 18 5.35 1.23 -7.35
C LYS A 18 5.27 0.00 -8.26
N GLU A 19 6.42 -0.46 -8.77
CA GLU A 19 6.52 -1.66 -9.62
C GLU A 19 5.98 -2.91 -8.91
N GLU A 20 6.37 -3.15 -7.66
CA GLU A 20 5.84 -4.27 -6.87
C GLU A 20 4.33 -4.13 -6.67
N THR A 21 3.82 -2.94 -6.32
CA THR A 21 2.36 -2.77 -6.14
C THR A 21 1.58 -3.01 -7.43
N GLN A 22 2.13 -2.62 -8.58
CA GLN A 22 1.51 -2.88 -9.87
C GLN A 22 1.50 -4.38 -10.18
N LYS A 23 2.63 -5.05 -9.98
CA LYS A 23 2.76 -6.50 -10.18
C LYS A 23 1.75 -7.29 -9.35
N GLU A 24 1.61 -7.00 -8.06
CA GLU A 24 0.65 -7.70 -7.20
C GLU A 24 -0.81 -7.44 -7.63
N THR A 25 -1.09 -6.22 -8.12
CA THR A 25 -2.41 -5.87 -8.66
C THR A 25 -2.71 -6.65 -9.95
N ASP A 26 -1.74 -6.75 -10.86
CA ASP A 26 -1.87 -7.48 -12.11
C ASP A 26 -2.05 -8.99 -11.89
N LEU A 27 -1.33 -9.56 -10.91
CA LEU A 27 -1.48 -10.97 -10.52
C LEU A 27 -2.89 -11.27 -10.01
N ILE A 28 -3.40 -10.44 -9.09
CA ILE A 28 -4.77 -10.60 -8.57
C ILE A 28 -5.81 -10.47 -9.68
N ARG A 29 -5.68 -9.45 -10.54
CA ARG A 29 -6.67 -9.16 -11.60
C ARG A 29 -6.59 -10.12 -12.78
N GLY A 30 -5.46 -10.81 -12.95
CA GLY A 30 -5.25 -11.80 -14.01
C GLY A 30 -5.68 -13.21 -13.64
N GLU A 31 -5.88 -13.51 -12.35
CA GLU A 31 -6.26 -14.83 -11.88
C GLU A 31 -7.76 -15.10 -12.10
N GLN A 32 -8.09 -16.30 -12.58
CA GLN A 32 -9.48 -16.73 -12.78
C GLN A 32 -9.97 -17.45 -11.53
N ASN A 33 -10.99 -16.89 -10.87
CA ASN A 33 -11.55 -17.40 -9.61
C ASN A 33 -10.49 -17.50 -8.47
N PRO A 34 -9.79 -16.40 -8.13
CA PRO A 34 -8.77 -16.42 -7.10
C PRO A 34 -9.35 -16.85 -5.75
N THR A 35 -8.63 -17.71 -5.03
CA THR A 35 -9.01 -18.09 -3.67
C THR A 35 -8.73 -16.95 -2.70
N LEU A 36 -9.39 -16.97 -1.52
CA LEU A 36 -9.13 -15.96 -0.50
C LEU A 36 -7.67 -15.97 -0.03
N ASP A 37 -7.05 -17.15 0.07
CA ASP A 37 -5.65 -17.28 0.50
C ASP A 37 -4.68 -16.68 -0.52
N PHE A 38 -4.95 -16.90 -1.81
CA PHE A 38 -4.21 -16.25 -2.90
C PHE A 38 -4.33 -14.73 -2.83
N ILE A 39 -5.56 -14.21 -2.70
CA ILE A 39 -5.78 -12.77 -2.54
C ILE A 39 -5.05 -12.23 -1.32
N TYR A 40 -5.11 -12.94 -0.18
CA TYR A 40 -4.46 -12.52 1.05
C TYR A 40 -2.95 -12.39 0.89
N GLU A 41 -2.29 -13.39 0.29
CA GLU A 41 -0.85 -13.38 0.06
C GLU A 41 -0.42 -12.15 -0.78
N HIS A 42 -1.14 -11.90 -1.88
CA HIS A 42 -0.84 -10.80 -2.80
C HIS A 42 -1.21 -9.43 -2.22
N ILE A 43 -2.33 -9.32 -1.49
CA ILE A 43 -2.71 -8.09 -0.78
C ILE A 43 -1.70 -7.74 0.31
N ARG A 44 -1.17 -8.74 1.02
CA ARG A 44 -0.09 -8.50 2.00
C ARG A 44 1.14 -7.89 1.32
N LYS A 45 1.62 -8.47 0.22
CA LYS A 45 2.77 -7.94 -0.55
C LYS A 45 2.49 -6.55 -1.10
N TYR A 46 1.29 -6.31 -1.62
CA TYR A 46 0.84 -5.00 -2.10
C TYR A 46 0.89 -3.96 -0.97
N VAL A 47 0.29 -4.23 0.19
CA VAL A 47 0.22 -3.28 1.31
C VAL A 47 1.61 -2.98 1.86
N LEU A 48 2.44 -4.01 2.06
CA LEU A 48 3.81 -3.83 2.54
C LEU A 48 4.62 -2.99 1.56
N SER A 49 4.48 -3.21 0.25
CA SER A 49 5.13 -2.38 -0.77
C SER A 49 4.62 -0.94 -0.74
N LYS A 50 3.31 -0.71 -0.70
CA LYS A 50 2.72 0.65 -0.57
C LYS A 50 3.19 1.40 0.66
N PHE A 51 3.43 0.67 1.75
CA PHE A 51 3.89 1.24 3.00
C PHE A 51 5.42 1.28 3.13
N LEU A 52 6.14 0.88 2.09
CA LEU A 52 7.58 0.75 2.05
C LEU A 52 8.12 -0.18 3.14
N LEU A 53 7.34 -1.14 3.63
CA LEU A 53 7.73 -2.08 4.67
C LEU A 53 8.39 -3.34 4.08
N SER A 54 9.12 -4.06 4.92
CA SER A 54 9.78 -5.30 4.52
C SER A 54 8.78 -6.47 4.49
N PHE A 55 9.00 -7.44 3.61
CA PHE A 55 8.08 -8.58 3.43
C PHE A 55 8.11 -9.60 4.56
N ASP A 56 9.12 -9.56 5.42
CA ASP A 56 9.22 -10.30 6.68
C ASP A 56 8.42 -9.66 7.84
N CYS A 57 7.78 -8.50 7.62
CA CYS A 57 6.98 -7.84 8.65
C CYS A 57 5.76 -8.68 9.06
N GLU A 58 5.74 -9.22 10.28
CA GLU A 58 4.67 -10.10 10.77
C GLU A 58 3.37 -9.35 11.13
N GLU A 59 3.39 -8.02 11.18
CA GLU A 59 2.22 -7.22 11.52
C GLU A 59 1.13 -7.34 10.43
N THR A 60 -0.13 -7.41 10.88
CA THR A 60 -1.30 -7.61 10.02
C THR A 60 -2.35 -6.52 10.20
N LYS A 61 -2.33 -5.78 11.31
CA LYS A 61 -3.26 -4.68 11.55
C LYS A 61 -2.86 -3.49 10.69
N ILE A 62 -3.79 -3.02 9.85
CA ILE A 62 -3.59 -1.88 8.95
C ILE A 62 -3.13 -0.64 9.74
N ARG A 63 -3.69 -0.49 10.94
CA ARG A 63 -3.35 0.59 11.87
C ARG A 63 -1.86 0.59 12.23
N GLU A 64 -1.35 -0.55 12.70
CA GLU A 64 0.04 -0.68 13.13
C GLU A 64 1.00 -0.64 11.93
N LEU A 65 0.62 -1.24 10.80
CA LEU A 65 1.34 -1.10 9.53
C LEU A 65 1.46 0.37 9.09
N ALA A 66 0.39 1.16 9.24
CA ALA A 66 0.42 2.60 8.94
C ALA A 66 1.37 3.36 9.87
N LYS A 67 1.42 3.01 11.17
CA LYS A 67 2.40 3.58 12.12
C LYS A 67 3.84 3.23 11.72
N LEU A 68 4.11 1.97 11.42
CA LEU A 68 5.43 1.52 10.97
C LEU A 68 5.85 2.23 9.68
N SER A 69 4.92 2.38 8.75
CA SER A 69 5.14 3.14 7.52
C SER A 69 5.47 4.60 7.82
N LEU A 70 4.71 5.24 8.72
CA LEU A 70 4.96 6.64 9.11
C LEU A 70 6.35 6.80 9.74
N ALA A 71 6.71 5.93 10.68
CA ALA A 71 8.02 5.93 11.31
C ALA A 71 9.16 5.71 10.29
N LYS A 72 8.91 4.91 9.24
CA LYS A 72 9.87 4.72 8.15
C LYS A 72 9.97 5.95 7.25
N THR A 73 8.85 6.54 6.84
CA THR A 73 8.86 7.72 5.96
C THR A 73 9.38 8.97 6.67
N MET A 74 9.19 9.12 7.98
CA MET A 74 9.78 10.21 8.76
C MET A 74 11.31 10.18 8.83
N LYS A 75 11.94 9.01 8.61
CA LYS A 75 13.39 8.90 8.47
C LYS A 75 13.90 9.32 7.09
N ILE A 76 12.98 9.53 6.15
CA ILE A 76 13.27 10.05 4.83
C ILE A 76 13.13 11.57 4.90
N ASP A 77 14.11 12.28 4.37
CA ASP A 77 14.12 13.74 4.32
C ASP A 77 12.89 14.26 3.54
N PRO A 78 11.99 15.06 4.16
CA PRO A 78 10.79 15.54 3.50
C PRO A 78 11.09 16.35 2.23
N GLU A 79 12.17 17.14 2.21
CA GLU A 79 12.55 17.92 1.03
C GLU A 79 12.93 17.03 -0.16
N VAL A 80 13.50 15.86 0.13
CA VAL A 80 13.81 14.84 -0.88
C VAL A 80 12.52 14.26 -1.45
N ILE A 81 11.54 13.91 -0.61
CA ILE A 81 10.24 13.37 -1.06
C ILE A 81 9.47 14.40 -1.89
N HIS A 82 9.37 15.65 -1.41
CA HIS A 82 8.63 16.71 -2.10
C HIS A 82 9.21 17.05 -3.48
N SER A 83 10.51 16.89 -3.67
CA SER A 83 11.17 17.13 -4.96
C SER A 83 11.01 15.99 -5.98
N LEU A 84 10.43 14.86 -5.58
CA LEU A 84 10.23 13.69 -6.41
C LEU A 84 8.73 13.56 -6.74
N ASP A 85 8.34 13.95 -7.96
CA ASP A 85 6.97 13.85 -8.52
C ASP A 85 6.35 12.42 -8.53
N TYR A 86 7.05 11.44 -7.96
CA TYR A 86 6.63 10.05 -7.81
C TYR A 86 6.00 9.72 -6.45
N ALA A 87 6.00 10.67 -5.51
CA ALA A 87 5.41 10.46 -4.19
C ALA A 87 3.90 10.23 -4.31
N THR A 88 3.44 9.08 -3.84
CA THR A 88 2.01 8.77 -3.75
C THR A 88 1.37 9.64 -2.66
N PRO A 89 0.05 9.91 -2.71
CA PRO A 89 -0.63 10.69 -1.67
C PRO A 89 -0.34 10.18 -0.25
N CYS A 90 -0.20 8.85 -0.08
CA CYS A 90 0.13 8.18 1.18
C CYS A 90 1.45 8.64 1.82
N ASP A 91 2.43 9.08 1.02
CA ASP A 91 3.76 9.46 1.51
C ASP A 91 3.77 10.79 2.26
N HIS A 92 2.72 11.60 2.06
CA HIS A 92 2.56 12.93 2.66
C HIS A 92 1.66 12.94 3.92
N ALA A 93 1.09 11.79 4.30
CA ALA A 93 0.23 11.72 5.47
C ALA A 93 1.05 11.82 6.77
N THR A 94 0.74 12.83 7.58
CA THR A 94 1.39 13.09 8.87
C THR A 94 0.74 12.36 10.05
N SER A 95 -0.36 11.64 9.82
CA SER A 95 -1.03 10.82 10.82
C SER A 95 -1.28 9.40 10.34
N GLU A 96 -1.29 8.48 11.29
CA GLU A 96 -1.65 7.07 11.08
C GLU A 96 -3.03 6.93 10.41
N SER A 97 -4.03 7.69 10.88
CA SER A 97 -5.39 7.64 10.33
C SER A 97 -5.44 8.11 8.88
N ALA A 98 -4.66 9.14 8.52
CA ALA A 98 -4.56 9.59 7.13
C ALA A 98 -3.87 8.54 6.24
N LYS A 99 -2.79 7.90 6.69
CA LYS A 99 -2.15 6.79 5.95
C LYS A 99 -3.10 5.61 5.73
N LYS A 100 -3.89 5.24 6.74
CA LYS A 100 -4.92 4.20 6.60
C LYS A 100 -5.94 4.59 5.53
N VAL A 101 -6.51 5.79 5.59
CA VAL A 101 -7.50 6.25 4.59
C VAL A 101 -6.91 6.26 3.18
N LEU A 102 -5.70 6.76 3.00
CA LEU A 102 -5.05 6.84 1.69
C LEU A 102 -4.68 5.46 1.14
N LEU A 103 -4.23 4.52 1.98
CA LEU A 103 -4.04 3.12 1.58
C LEU A 103 -5.34 2.54 1.04
N LEU A 104 -6.42 2.70 1.81
CA LEU A 104 -7.73 2.15 1.48
C LEU A 104 -8.27 2.74 0.18
N PHE A 105 -8.09 4.05 -0.04
CA PHE A 105 -8.42 4.70 -1.31
C PHE A 105 -7.55 4.19 -2.47
N ALA A 106 -6.26 3.97 -2.24
CA ALA A 106 -5.36 3.40 -3.25
C ALA A 106 -5.79 1.98 -3.64
N VAL A 107 -6.17 1.13 -2.69
CA VAL A 107 -6.73 -0.20 -2.97
C VAL A 107 -7.99 -0.09 -3.82
N GLN A 108 -8.93 0.80 -3.48
CA GLN A 108 -10.13 0.98 -4.30
C GLN A 108 -9.80 1.38 -5.74
N LYS A 109 -8.84 2.29 -5.92
CA LYS A 109 -8.42 2.76 -7.24
C LYS A 109 -7.70 1.66 -8.04
N ASP A 110 -6.69 1.02 -7.45
CA ASP A 110 -5.80 0.10 -8.15
C ASP A 110 -6.54 -1.20 -8.55
N PHE A 111 -7.47 -1.66 -7.72
CA PHE A 111 -8.32 -2.83 -7.98
C PHE A 111 -9.64 -2.48 -8.68
N GLY A 112 -9.93 -1.19 -8.96
CA GLY A 112 -11.16 -0.78 -9.63
C GLY A 112 -12.43 -1.04 -8.82
N LEU A 113 -12.33 -1.02 -7.49
CA LEU A 113 -13.43 -1.29 -6.58
C LEU A 113 -14.37 -0.09 -6.52
N LYS A 114 -15.67 -0.35 -6.44
CA LYS A 114 -16.65 0.72 -6.21
C LYS A 114 -16.39 1.38 -4.85
N PRO A 115 -16.37 2.72 -4.77
CA PRO A 115 -16.21 3.43 -3.50
C PRO A 115 -17.28 2.98 -2.49
N ASN A 116 -16.84 2.40 -1.38
CA ASN A 116 -17.69 2.04 -0.25
C ASN A 116 -17.02 2.45 1.06
N PRO A 117 -17.22 3.71 1.51
CA PRO A 117 -16.58 4.26 2.70
C PRO A 117 -16.90 3.47 3.98
N GLU A 118 -18.12 2.95 4.10
CA GLU A 118 -18.55 2.21 5.29
C GLU A 118 -17.87 0.85 5.42
N LYS A 119 -17.82 0.07 4.33
CA LYS A 119 -17.11 -1.22 4.33
C LYS A 119 -15.62 -0.99 4.55
N ILE A 120 -15.05 0.02 3.92
CA ILE A 120 -13.61 0.23 3.96
C ILE A 120 -13.13 0.81 5.30
N ALA A 121 -13.93 1.63 5.98
CA ALA A 121 -13.62 2.12 7.33
C ALA A 121 -13.49 0.98 8.35
N LYS A 122 -14.28 -0.09 8.17
CA LYS A 122 -14.30 -1.31 8.99
C LYS A 122 -13.13 -2.27 8.72
N VAL A 123 -12.28 -1.98 7.73
CA VAL A 123 -11.07 -2.78 7.49
C VAL A 123 -10.05 -2.49 8.58
N GLU A 124 -9.79 -3.49 9.43
CA GLU A 124 -8.85 -3.38 10.55
C GLU A 124 -7.51 -4.07 10.29
N ASP A 125 -7.52 -5.16 9.52
CA ASP A 125 -6.35 -5.98 9.23
C ASP A 125 -6.29 -6.43 7.76
N LEU A 126 -5.17 -7.07 7.40
CA LEU A 126 -4.93 -7.60 6.05
C LEU A 126 -5.95 -8.67 5.63
N HIS A 127 -6.52 -9.44 6.56
CA HIS A 127 -7.54 -10.44 6.23
C HIS A 127 -8.87 -9.79 5.86
N ALA A 128 -9.28 -8.76 6.59
CA ALA A 128 -10.46 -7.96 6.28
C ALA A 128 -10.29 -7.25 4.93
N LEU A 129 -9.09 -6.74 4.65
CA LEU A 129 -8.78 -6.14 3.35
C LEU A 129 -8.82 -7.17 2.20
N ALA A 130 -8.24 -8.35 2.41
CA ALA A 130 -8.26 -9.44 1.44
C ALA A 130 -9.68 -9.91 1.15
N LYS A 131 -10.53 -10.05 2.18
CA LYS A 131 -11.96 -10.37 2.01
C LYS A 131 -12.67 -9.30 1.18
N TYR A 132 -12.42 -8.03 1.47
CA TYR A 132 -13.02 -6.91 0.73
C TYR A 132 -12.65 -6.94 -0.76
N VAL A 133 -11.39 -7.21 -1.09
CA VAL A 133 -10.92 -7.34 -2.48
C VAL A 133 -11.49 -8.59 -3.14
N HIS A 134 -11.42 -9.74 -2.48
CA HIS A 134 -11.93 -11.01 -2.99
C HIS A 134 -13.45 -10.98 -3.26
N GLU A 135 -14.24 -10.36 -2.39
CA GLU A 135 -15.68 -10.14 -2.63
C GLU A 135 -15.94 -9.35 -3.91
N ALA A 136 -15.08 -8.39 -4.23
CA ALA A 136 -15.25 -7.55 -5.40
C ALA A 136 -14.81 -8.23 -6.70
N GLU A 137 -13.72 -9.00 -6.68
CA GLU A 137 -13.26 -9.76 -7.86
C GLU A 137 -14.24 -10.89 -8.23
N LYS A 138 -15.01 -11.43 -7.27
CA LYS A 138 -16.08 -12.42 -7.56
C LYS A 138 -17.26 -11.88 -8.36
N ILE A 139 -17.46 -10.57 -8.38
CA ILE A 139 -18.62 -9.92 -9.01
C ILE A 139 -18.25 -9.40 -10.42
N ARG A 140 -17.01 -9.63 -10.85
CA ARG A 140 -16.44 -9.14 -12.09
C ARG A 140 -16.55 -10.16 -13.21
#